data_AF-A0A3M1BKZ6-F1
#
_entry.id   AF-A0A3M1BKZ6-F1
#
_cell.length_a   1.000
_cell.length_b   1.000
_cell.length_c   1.000
_cell.angle_alpha   90.00
_cell.angle_beta   90.00
_cell.angle_gamma   90.00
#
_symmetry.space_group_name_H-M   'P 1'
#
loop_
_entity.id
_entity.type
_entity.pdbx_description
1 polymer ?
#
loop_
_entity_poly.entity_id
_entity_poly.type
_entity_poly.pdbx_seq_one_letter_code
_entity_poly.pdbx_strand_id
1 'polypeptide(L)'
;MLLSAFAITLAFSTFGQTKVYVANQLTNDITIIDADNNMVVGTLAPFNMPSNLAFTPDGAKGVITFAGSGSASIIDPTDPF
;
A
#
# COMPACT_ATOMS: atom_id res chain seq x y z
N MET A 1 -18.18 18.55 10.71
CA MET A 1 -17.87 17.12 10.92
C MET A 1 -16.69 16.79 10.04
N LEU A 2 -15.48 16.77 10.61
CA LEU A 2 -14.25 16.47 9.89
C LEU A 2 -13.81 15.09 10.37
N LEU A 3 -13.96 14.06 9.54
CA LEU A 3 -13.51 12.72 9.88
C LEU A 3 -12.03 12.62 9.47
N SER A 4 -11.12 12.90 10.41
CA SER A 4 -9.71 12.57 10.23
C SER A 4 -9.49 11.15 10.74
N ALA A 5 -9.41 10.17 9.82
CA ALA A 5 -8.87 8.86 10.12
C ALA A 5 -7.39 8.86 9.71
N PHE A 6 -6.50 8.93 10.70
CA PHE A 6 -5.06 8.74 10.52
C PHE A 6 -4.78 7.23 10.54
N ALA A 7 -4.38 6.65 9.42
CA ALA A 7 -3.76 5.34 9.39
C ALA A 7 -2.39 5.49 8.71
N ILE A 8 -1.34 5.66 9.51
CA ILE A 8 0.03 5.51 9.02
C ILE A 8 0.49 4.12 9.47
N THR A 9 0.40 3.15 8.56
CA THR A 9 1.19 1.92 8.69
C THR A 9 2.54 2.20 8.03
N LEU A 10 3.63 2.12 8.80
CA LEU A 10 5.00 2.19 8.28
C LEU A 10 5.48 0.75 8.03
N ALA A 11 5.73 0.39 6.77
CA ALA A 11 6.48 -0.79 6.40
C ALA A 11 7.83 -0.35 5.83
N PHE A 12 8.92 -0.87 6.38
CA PHE A 12 10.28 -0.58 5.90
C PHE A 12 10.72 -1.67 4.92
N SER A 13 11.25 -1.29 3.77
CA SER A 13 11.86 -2.19 2.77
C SER A 13 13.31 -1.79 2.57
N THR A 14 14.25 -2.68 2.86
CA THR A 14 15.69 -2.42 2.66
C THR A 14 16.10 -2.73 1.22
N PHE A 15 15.97 -1.77 0.31
CA PHE A 15 16.79 -1.70 -0.92
C PHE A 15 16.69 -0.31 -1.57
N GLY A 16 17.60 0.60 -1.20
CA GLY A 16 17.99 1.80 -1.98
C GLY A 16 16.95 2.88 -2.31
N GLN A 17 15.66 2.59 -2.21
CA GLN A 17 14.52 3.48 -2.41
C GLN A 17 13.47 3.10 -1.38
N THR A 18 13.21 4.00 -0.44
CA THR A 18 12.18 3.78 0.58
C THR A 18 10.82 4.05 -0.06
N LYS A 19 10.08 3.00 -0.45
CA LYS A 19 8.71 3.15 -0.95
C LYS A 19 7.70 3.17 0.20
N VAL A 20 6.74 4.08 0.14
CA VAL A 20 5.55 4.12 1.01
C VAL A 20 4.33 3.72 0.19
N TYR A 21 3.55 2.79 0.73
CA TYR A 21 2.32 2.30 0.11
C TYR A 21 1.11 2.81 0.90
N VAL A 22 0.19 3.49 0.22
CA VAL A 22 -1.00 4.08 0.83
C VAL A 22 -2.23 3.38 0.30
N ALA A 23 -2.93 2.64 1.16
CA ALA A 23 -4.19 2.00 0.82
C ALA A 23 -5.33 3.03 0.83
N ASN A 24 -5.85 3.39 -0.34
CA ASN A 24 -6.93 4.34 -0.45
C ASN A 24 -8.26 3.59 -0.55
N GLN A 25 -8.84 3.34 0.62
CA GLN A 25 -10.04 2.53 0.77
C GLN A 25 -11.22 3.00 -0.11
N LEU A 26 -11.41 4.31 -0.26
CA LEU A 26 -12.57 4.87 -0.96
C LEU A 26 -12.39 4.96 -2.48
N THR A 27 -11.16 5.13 -2.95
CA THR A 27 -10.83 5.16 -4.38
C THR A 27 -10.44 3.80 -4.95
N ASN A 28 -10.39 2.77 -4.09
CA ASN A 28 -10.18 1.38 -4.49
C ASN A 28 -8.81 1.13 -5.15
N ASP A 29 -7.78 1.86 -4.71
CA ASP A 29 -6.42 1.75 -5.21
C ASP A 29 -5.37 1.82 -4.08
N ILE A 30 -4.11 1.58 -4.43
CA ILE A 30 -2.96 1.80 -3.57
C ILE A 30 -2.00 2.76 -4.28
N THR A 31 -1.64 3.87 -3.65
CA THR A 31 -0.61 4.77 -4.17
C THR A 31 0.78 4.34 -3.68
N ILE A 32 1.77 4.38 -4.57
CA ILE A 32 3.18 4.16 -4.27
C ILE A 32 3.91 5.50 -4.31
N ILE A 33 4.57 5.84 -3.20
CA ILE A 33 5.33 7.08 -3.03
C ILE A 33 6.80 6.71 -2.83
N ASP A 34 7.69 7.39 -3.54
CA ASP A 34 9.11 7.44 -3.22
C ASP A 34 9.29 8.38 -2.03
N ALA A 35 9.73 7.84 -0.90
CA ALA A 35 9.86 8.61 0.34
C ALA A 35 11.09 9.53 0.37
N ASP A 36 12.07 9.34 -0.53
CA ASP A 36 13.28 10.16 -0.55
C ASP A 36 12.99 11.55 -1.14
N ASN A 37 12.04 11.63 -2.08
CA ASN A 37 11.64 12.87 -2.75
C ASN A 37 10.15 13.19 -2.61
N ASN A 38 9.38 12.35 -1.90
CA ASN A 38 7.93 12.47 -1.69
C ASN A 38 7.12 12.56 -3.00
N MET A 39 7.55 11.82 -4.02
CA MET A 39 6.88 11.77 -5.31
C MET A 39 6.04 10.50 -5.46
N VAL A 40 4.86 10.62 -6.07
CA VAL A 40 4.08 9.45 -6.49
C VAL A 40 4.81 8.79 -7.66
N VAL A 41 5.15 7.51 -7.49
CA VAL A 41 5.89 6.71 -8.50
C VAL A 41 5.06 5.58 -9.09
N GLY A 42 3.83 5.38 -8.60
CA GLY A 42 2.91 4.40 -9.18
C GLY A 42 1.59 4.30 -8.43
N THR A 43 0.65 3.57 -9.04
CA THR A 43 -0.65 3.23 -8.45
C THR A 43 -0.96 1.78 -8.78
N LEU A 44 -1.49 1.03 -7.81
CA LEU A 44 -1.93 -0.35 -7.96
C LEU A 44 -3.46 -0.40 -7.86
N ALA A 45 -4.11 -0.95 -8.88
CA ALA A 45 -5.57 -1.06 -9.00
C ALA A 45 -5.91 -2.17 -10.02
N PRO A 46 -7.11 -2.75 -10.00
CA PRO A 46 -8.23 -2.46 -9.08
C PRO A 46 -8.18 -3.24 -7.77
N PHE A 47 -8.69 -2.64 -6.70
CA PHE A 47 -8.98 -3.30 -5.43
C PHE A 47 -10.43 -3.07 -4.97
N ASN A 48 -10.84 -3.69 -3.86
CA ASN A 48 -12.14 -3.42 -3.23
C ASN A 48 -11.93 -3.03 -1.76
N MET A 49 -11.98 -1.74 -1.47
CA MET A 49 -11.78 -1.18 -0.14
C MET A 49 -10.51 -1.72 0.55
N PRO A 50 -9.32 -1.55 -0.06
CA PRO A 50 -8.06 -1.94 0.56
C PRO A 50 -7.90 -1.21 1.91
N SER A 51 -7.44 -1.92 2.94
CA SER A 51 -7.35 -1.36 4.30
C SER A 51 -5.96 -1.48 4.92
N ASN A 52 -5.41 -2.69 5.02
CA ASN A 52 -4.17 -2.94 5.77
C ASN A 52 -3.15 -3.62 4.88
N LEU A 53 -1.92 -3.12 4.94
CA LEU A 53 -0.76 -3.62 4.20
C LEU A 53 0.32 -4.08 5.17
N ALA A 54 0.93 -5.22 4.88
CA ALA A 54 2.13 -5.67 5.58
C ALA A 54 3.09 -6.31 4.57
N PHE A 55 4.38 -6.06 4.72
CA PHE A 55 5.42 -6.59 3.84
C PHE A 55 6.38 -7.50 4.60
N THR A 56 6.98 -8.45 3.90
CA THR A 56 8.13 -9.22 4.41
C THR A 56 9.31 -8.28 4.67
N PRO A 57 10.25 -8.62 5.58
CA PRO A 57 11.38 -7.74 5.90
C PRO A 57 12.27 -7.40 4.70
N ASP A 58 12.35 -8.33 3.73
CA ASP A 58 13.07 -8.15 2.46
C ASP A 58 12.27 -7.35 1.42
N GLY A 59 11.03 -6.99 1.72
CA GLY A 59 10.12 -6.27 0.82
C GLY A 59 9.63 -7.07 -0.38
N ALA A 60 9.99 -8.35 -0.52
CA ALA A 60 9.70 -9.13 -1.72
C ALA A 60 8.22 -9.51 -1.87
N LYS A 61 7.49 -9.60 -0.75
CA LYS A 61 6.05 -9.91 -0.75
C LYS A 61 5.33 -9.07 0.26
N GLY A 62 4.07 -8.77 -0.03
CA GLY A 62 3.15 -8.19 0.93
C GLY A 62 1.80 -8.89 0.98
N VAL A 63 1.02 -8.56 2.00
CA VAL A 63 -0.39 -8.92 2.12
C VAL A 63 -1.19 -7.64 2.17
N ILE A 64 -2.27 -7.59 1.39
CA ILE A 64 -3.32 -6.57 1.47
C ILE A 64 -4.61 -7.21 1.99
N THR A 65 -5.31 -6.55 2.91
CA THR A 65 -6.67 -6.92 3.33
C THR A 65 -7.71 -5.98 2.76
N PHE A 66 -8.91 -6.50 2.54
CA PHE A 66 -10.03 -5.79 1.91
C PHE A 66 -11.21 -5.71 2.86
N ALA A 67 -11.54 -4.51 3.33
CA ALA A 67 -12.63 -4.30 4.27
C ALA A 67 -14.02 -4.55 3.64
N GLY A 68 -14.13 -4.33 2.32
CA GLY A 68 -15.40 -4.50 1.58
C GLY A 68 -15.78 -5.95 1.31
N SER A 69 -14.83 -6.89 1.39
CA SER A 69 -15.04 -8.30 1.05
C SER A 69 -14.62 -9.29 2.14
N GLY A 70 -13.89 -8.85 3.18
CA GLY A 70 -13.35 -9.75 4.20
C GLY A 70 -12.29 -10.72 3.66
N SER A 71 -11.67 -10.38 2.53
CA SER A 71 -10.63 -11.19 1.88
C SER A 71 -9.25 -10.55 1.99
N ALA A 72 -8.22 -11.30 1.61
CA ALA A 72 -6.84 -10.82 1.52
C ALA A 72 -6.14 -11.37 0.26
N SER A 73 -5.15 -10.63 -0.24
CA SER A 73 -4.34 -11.03 -1.39
C SER A 73 -2.85 -10.84 -1.09
N ILE A 74 -2.02 -11.65 -1.75
CA ILE A 74 -0.57 -11.43 -1.80
C ILE A 74 -0.29 -10.37 -2.87
N ILE A 75 0.60 -9.43 -2.57
CA ILE A 75 1.11 -8.44 -3.52
C ILE A 75 2.60 -8.67 -3.74
N ASP A 76 3.04 -8.50 -4.99
CA ASP A 76 4.45 -8.35 -5.33
C ASP A 76 4.70 -6.86 -5.63
N PRO A 77 5.43 -6.12 -4.79
CA PRO A 77 5.69 -4.69 -4.97
C PRO A 77 6.65 -4.36 -6.12
N THR A 78 7.23 -5.38 -6.76
CA THR A 78 8.09 -5.24 -7.94
C THR A 78 7.36 -5.51 -9.26
N ASP A 79 6.17 -6.09 -9.20
CA ASP A 79 5.34 -6.33 -10.37
C ASP A 79 4.66 -5.02 -10.79
N PRO A 80 4.88 -4.53 -12.04
CA PRO A 80 4.25 -3.31 -12.52
C PRO A 80 2.72 -3.42 -12.71
N PHE A 81 2.15 -4.63 -12.64
CA PHE A 81 0.81 -5.01 -13.14
C PHE A 81 0.66 -4.86 -14.66
#